data_AF-A0A975K870-F1
#
_entry.id   AF-A0A975K870-F1
#
_cell.length_a   1.000
_cell.length_b   1.000
_cell.length_c   1.000
_cell.angle_alpha   90.00
_cell.angle_beta   90.00
_cell.angle_gamma   90.00
#
_symmetry.space_group_name_H-M   'P 1'
#
loop_
_entity.id
_entity.type
_entity.pdbx_description
1 polymer ?
#
loop_
_entity_poly.entity_id
_entity_poly.type
_entity_poly.pdbx_seq_one_letter_code
_entity_poly.pdbx_strand_id
1 'polypeptide(L)'
;MLTLLIKAKFGERLDPEMLFHERLAELIRELCRSLEGGHWSSGSAFNRQDLWQIAKGVFDNSVQNGWWSMSMAQRTQYLQDAAAPWVLSLDEIENIVDDIDMLLFRSRQITDVAGSAGEIGGREV
;
A
#
# COMPACT_ATOMS: atom_id res chain seq x y z
N MET A 1 -17.50 -9.64 -7.69
CA MET A 1 -18.40 -9.21 -6.59
C MET A 1 -18.73 -10.33 -5.61
N LEU A 2 -19.18 -11.51 -6.06
CA LEU A 2 -19.58 -12.59 -5.14
C LEU A 2 -18.41 -13.16 -4.31
N THR A 3 -17.22 -13.30 -4.92
CA THR A 3 -16.00 -13.78 -4.23
C THR A 3 -15.54 -12.85 -3.11
N LEU A 4 -15.73 -11.54 -3.27
CA LEU A 4 -15.40 -10.53 -2.26
C LEU A 4 -16.32 -10.58 -1.04
N LEU A 5 -17.62 -10.76 -1.29
CA LEU A 5 -18.61 -10.93 -0.21
C LEU A 5 -18.42 -12.25 0.54
N ILE A 6 -17.97 -13.30 -0.16
CA ILE A 6 -17.56 -14.56 0.45
C ILE A 6 -16.31 -14.34 1.32
N LYS A 7 -15.25 -13.73 0.79
CA LYS A 7 -14.03 -13.45 1.57
C LYS A 7 -14.32 -12.63 2.84
N ALA A 8 -15.13 -11.57 2.71
CA ALA A 8 -15.57 -10.74 3.83
C ALA A 8 -16.46 -11.49 4.85
N LYS A 9 -17.32 -12.41 4.39
CA LYS A 9 -18.20 -13.23 5.26
C LYS A 9 -17.44 -14.33 6.00
N PHE A 10 -16.37 -14.88 5.42
CA PHE A 10 -15.63 -16.02 5.96
C PHE A 10 -14.32 -15.64 6.68
N GLY A 11 -14.01 -14.35 6.82
CA GLY A 11 -12.76 -13.91 7.45
C GLY A 11 -11.51 -14.31 6.66
N GLU A 12 -11.67 -14.56 5.35
CA GLU A 12 -10.56 -14.88 4.47
C GLU A 12 -9.73 -13.62 4.21
N ARG A 13 -8.41 -13.79 4.14
CA ARG A 13 -7.48 -12.69 3.86
C ARG A 13 -7.84 -12.04 2.51
N LEU A 14 -8.12 -10.74 2.57
CA LEU A 14 -8.24 -9.89 1.39
C LEU A 14 -6.86 -9.78 0.75
N ASP A 15 -6.80 -9.97 -0.56
CA ASP A 15 -5.55 -9.80 -1.29
C ASP A 15 -5.10 -8.33 -1.19
N PRO A 16 -3.80 -8.05 -0.95
CA PRO A 16 -3.30 -6.70 -0.75
C PRO A 16 -3.57 -5.78 -1.96
N GLU A 17 -3.68 -6.35 -3.16
CA GLU A 17 -4.07 -5.64 -4.39
C GLU A 17 -5.49 -5.04 -4.32
N MET A 18 -6.38 -5.63 -3.51
CA MET A 18 -7.75 -5.14 -3.33
C MET A 18 -7.86 -3.98 -2.35
N LEU A 19 -6.85 -3.75 -1.49
CA LEU A 19 -6.84 -2.67 -0.48
C LEU A 19 -6.74 -1.28 -1.12
N PHE A 20 -6.22 -1.17 -2.35
CA PHE A 20 -5.98 0.10 -3.03
C PHE A 20 -7.03 0.45 -4.08
N HIS A 21 -8.12 -0.31 -4.17
CA HIS A 21 -9.21 0.02 -5.06
C HIS A 21 -10.20 0.95 -4.35
N GLU A 22 -10.16 2.25 -4.66
CA GLU A 22 -10.92 3.33 -3.96
C GLU A 22 -12.40 2.98 -3.70
N ARG A 23 -13.14 2.61 -4.76
CA ARG A 23 -14.56 2.23 -4.64
C ARG A 23 -14.80 1.01 -3.76
N LEU A 24 -13.84 0.10 -3.68
CA LEU A 24 -13.98 -1.15 -2.95
C LEU A 24 -13.70 -0.92 -1.47
N ALA A 25 -12.70 -0.08 -1.16
CA ALA A 25 -12.45 0.41 0.18
C ALA A 25 -13.65 1.18 0.74
N GLU A 26 -14.28 2.06 -0.05
CA GLU A 26 -15.52 2.76 0.34
C GLU A 26 -16.67 1.78 0.65
N LEU A 27 -16.89 0.79 -0.22
CA LEU A 27 -17.96 -0.20 -0.02
C LEU A 27 -17.72 -1.08 1.21
N ILE A 28 -16.47 -1.49 1.46
CA ILE A 28 -16.10 -2.24 2.66
C ILE A 28 -16.36 -1.41 3.91
N ARG A 29 -15.97 -0.12 3.92
CA ARG A 29 -16.24 0.79 5.05
C ARG A 29 -17.73 0.95 5.31
N GLU A 30 -18.54 1.09 4.25
CA GLU A 30 -19.99 1.24 4.38
C GLU A 30 -20.62 -0.05 4.93
N LEU A 31 -20.19 -1.22 4.43
CA LEU A 31 -20.61 -2.51 4.95
C LEU A 31 -20.20 -2.70 6.42
N CYS A 32 -18.96 -2.33 6.78
CA CYS A 32 -18.47 -2.40 8.15
C CYS A 32 -19.23 -1.46 9.09
N ARG A 33 -19.62 -0.26 8.63
CA ARG A 33 -20.44 0.67 9.41
C ARG A 33 -21.87 0.15 9.61
N SER A 34 -22.41 -0.55 8.61
CA SER A 34 -23.76 -1.14 8.66
C SER A 34 -23.85 -2.39 9.53
N LEU A 35 -22.72 -3.07 9.79
CA LEU A 35 -22.64 -4.24 10.66
C LEU A 35 -22.33 -3.79 12.10
N GLU A 36 -23.37 -3.37 12.83
CA GLU A 36 -23.28 -3.08 14.27
C GLU A 36 -22.66 -4.27 15.02
N GLY A 37 -21.44 -4.10 15.56
CA GLY A 37 -20.79 -5.10 16.43
C GLY A 37 -19.55 -5.80 15.84
N GLY A 38 -19.06 -5.41 14.67
CA GLY A 38 -17.80 -5.93 14.14
C GLY A 38 -16.60 -5.48 14.96
N HIS A 39 -16.21 -6.25 15.97
CA HIS A 39 -14.91 -6.08 16.63
C HIS A 39 -13.81 -6.18 15.56
N TRP A 40 -13.05 -5.11 15.40
CA TRP A 40 -11.90 -5.05 14.52
C TRP A 40 -10.93 -6.07 15.09
N SER A 41 -10.63 -7.11 14.31
CA SER A 41 -9.75 -8.17 14.78
C SER A 41 -8.35 -7.58 14.91
N SER A 42 -7.98 -7.20 16.14
CA SER A 42 -6.64 -6.78 16.50
C SER A 42 -5.75 -8.02 16.53
N GLY A 43 -5.04 -8.23 15.43
CA GLY A 43 -4.02 -9.25 15.25
C GLY A 43 -3.23 -8.93 13.98
N SER A 44 -2.01 -9.47 13.87
CA SER A 44 -1.16 -9.37 12.68
C SER A 44 -1.89 -10.00 11.48
N ALA A 45 -2.75 -9.20 10.84
CA ALA A 45 -3.50 -9.59 9.67
C ALA A 45 -2.56 -9.73 8.47
N PHE A 46 -1.47 -8.95 8.49
CA PHE A 46 -0.48 -8.87 7.44
C PHE A 46 0.82 -9.55 7.88
N ASN A 47 1.33 -10.43 7.02
CA ASN A 47 2.71 -10.89 7.12
C ASN A 47 3.65 -9.88 6.44
N ARG A 48 4.98 -10.06 6.58
CA ARG A 48 5.97 -9.14 5.98
C ARG A 48 5.85 -9.01 4.45
N GLN A 49 5.45 -10.07 3.76
CA GLN A 49 5.24 -10.08 2.31
C GLN A 49 3.99 -9.27 1.92
N ASP A 50 2.93 -9.32 2.73
CA ASP A 50 1.72 -8.53 2.52
C ASP A 50 2.04 -7.03 2.70
N LEU A 51 2.79 -6.67 3.73
CA LEU A 51 3.27 -5.30 3.95
C LEU A 51 4.12 -4.79 2.78
N TRP A 52 4.96 -5.65 2.20
CA TRP A 52 5.77 -5.31 1.04
C TRP A 52 4.92 -5.07 -0.22
N GLN A 53 3.90 -5.89 -0.45
CA GLN A 53 2.96 -5.69 -1.57
C GLN A 53 2.18 -4.38 -1.42
N ILE A 54 1.80 -4.05 -0.19
CA ILE A 54 1.17 -2.78 0.15
C ILE A 54 2.12 -1.63 -0.18
N ALA A 55 3.38 -1.69 0.27
CA ALA A 55 4.40 -0.69 -0.03
C ALA A 55 4.59 -0.50 -1.55
N LYS A 56 4.70 -1.60 -2.31
CA LYS A 56 4.82 -1.55 -3.76
C LYS A 56 3.60 -0.91 -4.42
N GLY A 57 2.38 -1.25 -4.00
CA GLY A 57 1.15 -0.66 -4.52
C GLY A 57 1.06 0.85 -4.29
N VAL A 58 1.49 1.32 -3.12
CA VAL A 58 1.58 2.77 -2.81
C VAL A 58 2.65 3.45 -3.67
N PHE A 59 3.81 2.81 -3.84
CA PHE A 59 4.91 3.34 -4.66
C PHE A 59 4.49 3.46 -6.13
N ASP A 60 3.88 2.42 -6.70
CA ASP A 60 3.45 2.39 -8.10
C ASP A 60 2.38 3.48 -8.40
N ASN A 61 1.54 3.81 -7.40
CA ASN A 61 0.53 4.87 -7.50
C ASN A 61 0.95 6.21 -6.86
N SER A 62 2.22 6.35 -6.48
CA SER A 62 2.73 7.47 -5.65
C SER A 62 2.49 8.86 -6.24
N VAL A 63 2.39 8.96 -7.57
CA VAL A 63 2.09 10.20 -8.30
C VAL A 63 0.61 10.57 -8.21
N GLN A 64 -0.28 9.56 -8.27
CA GLN A 64 -1.74 9.78 -8.26
C GLN A 64 -2.25 10.01 -6.84
N ASN A 65 -1.72 9.29 -5.86
CA ASN A 65 -2.10 9.44 -4.46
C ASN A 65 -1.41 10.61 -3.75
N GLY A 66 -0.40 11.25 -4.37
CA GLY A 66 0.31 12.38 -3.78
C GLY A 66 1.21 12.03 -2.59
N TRP A 67 1.64 10.76 -2.48
CA TRP A 67 2.40 10.21 -1.36
C TRP A 67 3.60 11.07 -0.94
N TRP A 68 4.34 11.58 -1.92
CA TRP A 68 5.56 12.37 -1.70
C TRP A 68 5.30 13.73 -1.04
N SER A 69 4.08 14.27 -1.16
CA SER A 69 3.68 15.55 -0.56
C SER A 69 2.99 15.39 0.79
N MET A 70 2.65 14.15 1.19
CA MET A 70 2.00 13.88 2.46
C MET A 70 2.99 13.94 3.63
N SER A 71 2.55 14.54 4.74
CA SER A 71 3.23 14.44 6.04
C SER A 71 3.09 13.03 6.63
N MET A 72 3.91 12.69 7.63
CA MET A 72 3.85 11.37 8.28
C MET A 72 2.45 11.06 8.84
N ALA A 73 1.79 12.04 9.48
CA ALA A 73 0.43 11.86 9.98
C ALA A 73 -0.59 11.56 8.86
N GLN A 74 -0.44 12.21 7.69
CA GLN A 74 -1.28 11.95 6.53
C GLN A 74 -0.98 10.59 5.90
N ARG A 75 0.28 10.15 5.87
CA ARG A 75 0.66 8.81 5.39
C ARG A 75 0.11 7.71 6.29
N THR A 76 0.21 7.89 7.60
CA THR A 76 -0.40 7.00 8.59
C THR A 76 -1.90 6.90 8.38
N GLN A 77 -2.59 8.04 8.24
CA GLN A 77 -4.03 8.03 8.00
C GLN A 77 -4.38 7.36 6.66
N TYR A 78 -3.64 7.65 5.59
CA TYR A 78 -3.84 7.06 4.27
C TYR A 78 -3.67 5.53 4.29
N LEU A 79 -2.63 5.02 4.95
CA LEU A 79 -2.41 3.58 5.10
C LEU A 79 -3.48 2.94 5.97
N GLN A 80 -3.88 3.60 7.06
CA GLN A 80 -4.93 3.10 7.96
C GLN A 80 -6.30 3.07 7.28
N ASP A 81 -6.56 4.04 6.41
CA ASP A 81 -7.73 4.12 5.55
C ASP A 81 -7.71 3.00 4.49
N ALA A 82 -6.58 2.76 3.83
CA ALA A 82 -6.43 1.72 2.82
C ALA A 82 -6.52 0.30 3.42
N ALA A 83 -5.99 0.11 4.64
CA ALA A 83 -6.00 -1.17 5.33
C ALA A 83 -7.36 -1.53 5.96
N ALA A 84 -8.35 -0.62 5.94
CA ALA A 84 -9.68 -0.89 6.45
C ALA A 84 -10.25 -2.18 5.83
N PRO A 85 -10.76 -3.13 6.64
CA PRO A 85 -11.22 -2.97 8.03
C PRO A 85 -10.18 -3.31 9.11
N TRP A 86 -8.92 -3.51 8.74
CA TRP A 86 -7.85 -3.91 9.66
C TRP A 86 -7.15 -2.68 10.27
N VAL A 87 -6.73 -2.80 11.53
CA VAL A 87 -5.87 -1.79 12.17
C VAL A 87 -4.42 -2.19 11.95
N LEU A 88 -3.64 -1.32 11.29
CA LEU A 88 -2.19 -1.52 11.19
C LEU A 88 -1.54 -1.10 12.50
N SER A 89 -0.58 -1.88 12.97
CA SER A 89 0.27 -1.43 14.07
C SER A 89 1.22 -0.32 13.61
N LEU A 90 1.73 0.46 14.56
CA LEU A 90 2.73 1.49 14.25
C LEU A 90 3.99 0.87 13.61
N ASP A 91 4.41 -0.31 14.08
CA ASP A 91 5.54 -1.04 13.51
C ASP A 91 5.26 -1.46 12.06
N GLU A 92 4.03 -1.92 11.75
CA GLU A 92 3.64 -2.31 10.38
C GLU A 92 3.63 -1.08 9.45
N ILE A 93 3.15 0.06 9.93
CA ILE A 93 3.17 1.33 9.20
C ILE A 93 4.61 1.77 8.91
N GLU A 94 5.49 1.74 9.91
CA GLU A 94 6.91 2.08 9.72
C GLU A 94 7.57 1.16 8.70
N ASN A 95 7.35 -0.15 8.79
CA ASN A 95 7.86 -1.11 7.80
C ASN A 95 7.40 -0.80 6.36
N ILE A 96 6.14 -0.40 6.17
CA ILE A 96 5.61 -0.02 4.87
C ILE A 96 6.29 1.26 4.35
N VAL A 97 6.44 2.27 5.22
CA VAL A 97 7.07 3.55 4.83
C VAL A 97 8.53 3.35 4.45
N ASP A 98 9.29 2.60 5.26
CA ASP A 98 10.69 2.28 4.99
C ASP A 98 10.87 1.53 3.66
N ASP A 99 9.96 0.58 3.36
CA ASP A 99 9.96 -0.13 2.08
C ASP A 99 9.71 0.80 0.88
N ILE A 100 8.79 1.75 1.02
CA ILE A 100 8.49 2.72 -0.05
C ILE A 100 9.72 3.60 -0.31
N ASP A 101 10.40 4.05 0.74
CA ASP A 101 11.63 4.84 0.62
C ASP A 101 12.77 4.00 0.02
N MET A 102 12.89 2.71 0.38
CA MET A 102 13.85 1.79 -0.22
C MET A 102 13.58 1.57 -1.72
N LEU A 103 12.31 1.44 -2.13
CA LEU A 103 11.91 1.33 -3.53
C LEU A 103 12.28 2.59 -4.32
N LEU A 104 12.04 3.77 -3.75
CA LEU A 104 12.45 5.05 -4.36
C LEU A 104 13.96 5.12 -4.53
N PHE A 105 14.71 4.76 -3.49
CA PHE A 105 16.17 4.74 -3.54
C PHE A 105 16.69 3.81 -4.63
N ARG A 106 16.16 2.59 -4.72
CA ARG A 106 16.51 1.63 -5.78
C ARG A 106 16.17 2.18 -7.17
N SER A 107 15.00 2.81 -7.33
CA SER A 107 14.62 3.42 -8.61
C SER A 107 15.58 4.52 -9.04
N ARG A 108 16.05 5.35 -8.10
CA ARG A 108 17.05 6.40 -8.39
C ARG A 108 18.39 5.80 -8.82
N GLN A 109 18.87 4.76 -8.13
CA GLN A 109 20.11 4.07 -8.53
C GLN A 109 20.03 3.52 -9.96
N ILE A 110 18.89 2.94 -10.35
CA ILE A 110 18.69 2.44 -11.71
C ILE A 110 18.74 3.59 -12.72
N THR A 111 18.10 4.73 -12.42
CA THR A 111 18.15 5.92 -13.27
C THR A 111 19.57 6.49 -13.37
N ASP A 112 20.32 6.52 -12.28
CA ASP A 112 21.70 7.02 -12.28
C ASP A 112 22.62 6.13 -13.14
N VAL A 113 22.47 4.80 -13.02
CA VAL A 113 23.19 3.83 -13.87
C VAL A 113 22.78 3.96 -15.34
N ALA A 114 21.48 4.15 -15.63
CA ALA A 114 20.99 4.36 -16.99
C ALA A 114 21.47 5.69 -17.59
N GLY A 115 21.51 6.76 -16.79
CA GLY A 115 22.03 8.07 -17.20
C GLY A 115 23.52 8.03 -17.51
N SER A 116 24.31 7.37 -16.66
CA SER A 116 25.75 7.20 -16.88
C SER A 116 26.09 6.23 -18.03
N ALA A 117 25.22 5.27 -18.35
CA ALA A 117 25.37 4.43 -19.54
C ALA A 117 25.04 5.19 -20.85
N GLY A 118 24.08 6.13 -20.81
CA GLY A 118 23.72 6.97 -21.96
C GLY A 118 24.81 7.97 -22.37
N GLU A 119 25.61 8.45 -21.42
CA GLU A 119 26.72 9.39 -21.71
C GLU A 119 27.94 8.72 -22.37
N ILE A 120 28.10 7.40 -22.25
CA ILE A 120 29.21 6.66 -22.87
C ILE A 120 28.89 6.32 -24.34
N GLY A 121 27.60 6.21 -24.72
CA GLY A 121 27.18 5.92 -26.10
C GLY A 121 27.01 7.15 -27.02
N GLY A 122 27.12 8.37 -26.48
CA GLY A 122 26.91 9.62 -27.23
C GLY A 122 28.17 10.27 -27.81
N ARG A 123 29.33 9.62 -27.70
CA ARG A 123 30.63 10.18 -28.12
C ARG A 123 31.37 9.26 -29.09
N GLU A 124 30.71 8.84 -30.17
CA GLU A 124 31.41 8.31 -31.34
C GLU A 124 30.81 8.87 -32.64
N VAL A 125 31.63 9.75 -33.25
CA VAL A 125 31.80 10.14 -34.67
C VAL A 125 30.64 10.79 -35.44
#